data_AF-A0A8K1FGS1-F1
#
_entry.id   AF-A0A8K1FGS1-F1
#
_cell.length_a   1.000
_cell.length_b   1.000
_cell.length_c   1.000
_cell.angle_alpha   90.00
_cell.angle_beta   90.00
_cell.angle_gamma   90.00
#
_symmetry.space_group_name_H-M   'P 1'
#
loop_
_entity.id
_entity.type
_entity.pdbx_description
1 polymer ?
#
loop_
_entity_poly.entity_id
_entity_poly.type
_entity_poly.pdbx_seq_one_letter_code
_entity_poly.pdbx_strand_id
1 'polypeptide(L)'
;MTDSPVCASNGISYANHCFFHQAQCVEPALSFVSTGLCDDAQAFNLAYNPPDTRPSIEDAAHCDAIVCADVLDPVCTSQGTMRNLCYWKKAQCRDNSVTLVRRIACEDSDSLMPKCPAECTQEYVPVCASNGVLYGNECLFRQARCLRETQFGITLTARDLSYCQQQLGDSEGGGIDIAALMAASVS
;
A
#
# COMPACT_ATOMS: atom_id res chain seq x y z
N MET A 1 -12.36 -0.45 19.12
CA MET A 1 -11.28 -1.43 18.92
C MET A 1 -10.39 -0.83 17.87
N THR A 2 -9.16 -0.48 18.23
CA THR A 2 -8.27 0.36 17.43
C THR A 2 -7.53 -0.51 16.41
N ASP A 3 -7.76 -0.28 15.11
CA ASP A 3 -6.95 -0.83 13.99
C ASP A 3 -5.56 -0.16 13.89
N SER A 4 -5.07 0.39 15.01
CA SER A 4 -3.80 1.07 15.06
C SER A 4 -2.70 0.05 15.34
N PRO A 5 -1.57 0.12 14.63
CA PRO A 5 -0.41 -0.73 14.89
C PRO A 5 0.06 -0.65 16.34
N VAL A 6 0.73 -1.69 16.81
CA VAL A 6 1.26 -1.81 18.17
C VAL A 6 2.73 -2.23 18.11
N CYS A 7 3.60 -1.49 18.77
CA CYS A 7 4.98 -1.91 18.99
C CYS A 7 5.06 -2.76 20.27
N ALA A 8 5.71 -3.91 20.16
CA ALA A 8 5.93 -4.81 21.28
C ALA A 8 7.39 -4.84 21.75
N SER A 9 7.63 -5.46 22.91
CA SER A 9 8.92 -5.50 23.59
C SER A 9 10.02 -6.27 22.85
N ASN A 10 9.65 -7.09 21.86
CA ASN A 10 10.59 -7.78 20.97
C ASN A 10 11.00 -6.93 19.75
N GLY A 11 10.56 -5.67 19.68
CA GLY A 11 10.84 -4.77 18.56
C GLY A 11 9.97 -5.01 17.32
N ILE A 12 8.99 -5.92 17.40
CA ILE A 12 8.07 -6.22 16.29
C ILE A 12 6.83 -5.34 16.39
N SER A 13 6.40 -4.81 15.23
CA SER A 13 5.15 -4.07 15.10
C SER A 13 4.03 -5.01 14.65
N TYR A 14 2.96 -5.08 15.44
CA TYR A 14 1.75 -5.82 15.12
C TYR A 14 0.74 -4.91 14.46
N ALA A 15 0.00 -5.41 13.47
CA ALA A 15 -0.96 -4.60 12.71
C ALA A 15 -2.06 -3.97 13.58
N ASN A 16 -2.42 -4.63 14.69
CA ASN A 16 -3.32 -4.10 15.71
C ASN A 16 -3.18 -4.85 17.04
N HIS A 17 -3.93 -4.41 18.06
CA HIS A 17 -3.97 -5.05 19.37
C HIS A 17 -4.42 -6.52 19.36
N CYS A 18 -5.28 -6.92 18.42
CA CYS A 18 -5.74 -8.32 18.34
C CYS A 18 -4.57 -9.25 17.99
N PHE A 19 -3.75 -8.88 16.99
CA PHE A 19 -2.57 -9.64 16.60
C PHE A 19 -1.48 -9.62 17.68
N PHE A 20 -1.32 -8.50 18.39
CA PHE A 20 -0.43 -8.44 19.55
C PHE A 20 -0.86 -9.45 20.64
N HIS A 21 -2.14 -9.48 21.02
CA HIS A 21 -2.64 -10.45 22.01
C HIS A 21 -2.55 -11.90 21.53
N GLN A 22 -2.74 -12.16 20.24
CA GLN A 22 -2.50 -13.48 19.68
C GLN A 22 -1.03 -13.91 19.84
N ALA A 23 -0.09 -12.99 19.61
CA ALA A 23 1.33 -13.25 19.79
C ALA A 23 1.71 -13.47 21.26
N GLN A 24 1.06 -12.79 22.20
CA GLN A 24 1.25 -13.04 23.64
C GLN A 24 0.87 -14.47 24.06
N CYS A 25 -0.06 -15.12 23.35
CA CYS A 25 -0.40 -16.53 23.60
C CYS A 25 0.75 -17.48 23.23
N VAL A 26 1.62 -17.07 22.28
CA VAL A 26 2.78 -17.84 21.82
C VAL A 26 4.05 -17.44 22.58
N GLU A 27 4.19 -16.16 22.89
CA GLU A 27 5.28 -15.57 23.67
C GLU A 27 4.73 -14.86 24.91
N PRO A 28 4.55 -15.55 26.06
CA PRO A 28 3.94 -14.95 27.25
C PRO A 28 4.73 -13.79 27.86
N ALA A 29 6.03 -13.66 27.53
CA ALA A 29 6.90 -12.57 27.97
C ALA A 29 6.74 -11.30 27.11
N LEU A 30 6.00 -11.37 26.00
CA LEU A 30 5.80 -10.26 25.09
C LEU A 30 4.93 -9.17 25.75
N SER A 31 5.44 -7.95 25.82
CA SER A 31 4.75 -6.82 26.43
C SER A 31 4.54 -5.68 25.44
N PHE A 32 3.51 -4.87 25.72
CA PHE A 32 3.20 -3.68 24.94
C PHE A 32 4.24 -2.60 25.24
N VAL A 33 4.82 -2.00 24.20
CA VAL A 33 5.75 -0.87 24.32
C VAL A 33 5.03 0.42 24.00
N SER A 34 4.42 0.53 22.81
CA SER A 34 3.74 1.75 22.38
C SER A 34 2.68 1.48 21.31
N THR A 35 1.75 2.42 21.15
CA THR A 35 0.87 2.48 19.97
C THR A 35 1.66 3.05 18.79
N GLY A 36 1.53 2.43 17.62
CA GLY A 36 2.30 2.74 16.42
C GLY A 36 3.29 1.64 16.05
N LEU A 37 4.15 1.93 15.08
CA LEU A 37 5.25 1.04 14.69
C LEU A 37 6.43 1.19 15.67
N CYS A 38 7.31 0.20 15.77
CA CYS A 38 8.59 0.33 16.47
C CYS A 38 9.56 1.22 15.68
N ASP A 39 10.58 1.78 16.33
CA ASP A 39 11.43 2.85 15.78
C ASP A 39 12.03 2.55 14.39
N ASP A 40 12.55 1.34 14.17
CA ASP A 40 13.10 0.94 12.87
C ASP A 40 12.01 0.94 11.79
N ALA A 41 10.84 0.38 12.10
CA ALA A 41 9.70 0.35 11.20
C ALA A 41 9.07 1.74 10.97
N GLN A 42 9.18 2.66 11.94
CA GLN A 42 8.77 4.05 11.76
C GLN A 42 9.65 4.76 10.73
N ALA A 43 10.98 4.59 10.80
CA ALA A 43 11.91 5.20 9.85
C ALA A 43 11.65 4.72 8.41
N PHE A 44 11.45 3.40 8.23
CA PHE A 44 11.05 2.84 6.94
C PHE A 44 9.68 3.37 6.49
N ASN A 45 8.66 3.34 7.36
CA ASN A 45 7.33 3.82 7.01
C ASN A 45 7.32 5.32 6.65
N LEU A 46 8.11 6.15 7.32
CA LEU A 46 8.27 7.57 6.98
C LEU A 46 8.97 7.78 5.63
N ALA A 47 9.91 6.90 5.26
CA ALA A 47 10.58 6.96 3.96
C ALA A 47 9.65 6.54 2.80
N TYR A 48 8.79 5.54 3.01
CA TYR A 48 7.91 4.98 1.96
C TYR A 48 6.51 5.59 1.92
N ASN A 49 5.99 6.01 3.07
CA ASN A 49 4.67 6.59 3.24
C ASN A 49 4.77 7.81 4.17
N PRO A 50 5.52 8.85 3.74
CA PRO A 50 5.68 10.04 4.56
C PRO A 50 4.29 10.61 4.88
N PRO A 51 4.07 11.11 6.10
CA PRO A 51 2.87 11.88 6.39
C PRO A 51 2.74 12.97 5.35
N ASP A 52 1.50 13.22 4.91
CA ASP A 52 1.21 14.22 3.90
C ASP A 52 1.66 15.58 4.46
N THR A 53 2.88 16.00 4.12
CA THR A 53 3.49 17.26 4.56
C THR A 53 2.94 18.43 3.75
N ARG A 54 1.70 18.29 3.24
CA ARG A 54 0.99 19.36 2.58
C ARG A 54 1.00 20.55 3.55
N PRO A 55 1.63 21.67 3.19
CA PRO A 55 1.52 22.86 3.99
C PRO A 55 0.02 23.18 4.10
N SER A 56 -0.45 23.37 5.33
CA SER A 56 -1.78 23.88 5.62
C SER A 56 -1.84 25.36 5.25
N ILE A 57 -1.65 25.66 3.96
CA ILE A 57 -1.90 26.97 3.37
C ILE A 57 -2.80 26.73 2.16
N GLU A 58 -4.08 27.01 2.41
CA GLU A 58 -5.23 27.02 1.50
C GLU A 58 -5.11 28.16 0.48
N ASP A 59 -4.14 28.12 -0.42
CA ASP A 59 -4.12 29.08 -1.52
C ASP A 59 -4.81 28.45 -2.73
N ALA A 60 -6.04 28.90 -3.02
CA ALA A 60 -6.79 28.53 -4.23
C ALA A 60 -5.93 28.66 -5.51
N ALA A 61 -5.01 29.62 -5.54
CA ALA A 61 -4.06 29.83 -6.62
C ALA A 61 -3.11 28.62 -6.85
N HIS A 62 -2.71 27.91 -5.79
CA HIS A 62 -1.90 26.70 -5.90
C HIS A 62 -2.70 25.54 -6.49
N CYS A 63 -3.94 25.36 -6.03
CA CYS A 63 -4.82 24.34 -6.58
C CYS A 63 -5.17 24.64 -8.05
N ASP A 64 -5.30 25.91 -8.42
CA ASP A 64 -5.57 26.34 -9.78
C ASP A 64 -4.40 26.07 -10.73
N ALA A 65 -3.16 26.18 -10.23
CA ALA A 65 -1.94 25.87 -10.94
C ALA A 65 -1.74 24.37 -11.24
N ILE A 66 -2.54 23.48 -10.65
CA ILE A 66 -2.51 22.05 -10.99
C ILE A 66 -3.00 21.87 -12.43
N VAL A 67 -2.09 21.50 -13.33
CA VAL A 67 -2.38 21.15 -14.73
C VAL A 67 -2.65 19.66 -14.81
N CYS A 68 -3.82 19.30 -15.36
CA CYS A 68 -4.18 17.91 -15.58
C CYS A 68 -4.15 17.61 -17.07
N ALA A 69 -3.60 16.44 -17.42
CA ALA A 69 -3.75 15.90 -18.76
C ALA A 69 -5.20 15.43 -18.95
N ASP A 70 -5.74 15.63 -20.15
CA ASP A 70 -7.07 15.14 -20.56
C ASP A 70 -7.04 13.64 -20.88
N VAL A 71 -6.40 12.84 -20.02
CA VAL A 71 -6.47 11.38 -20.06
C VAL A 71 -7.85 10.97 -19.52
N LEU A 72 -8.60 10.22 -20.31
CA LEU A 72 -9.91 9.71 -19.93
C LEU A 72 -9.74 8.45 -19.08
N ASP A 73 -9.73 8.62 -17.75
CA ASP A 73 -9.56 7.55 -16.75
C ASP A 73 -10.45 7.85 -15.52
N PRO A 74 -11.78 7.71 -15.65
CA PRO A 74 -12.73 8.31 -14.73
C PRO A 74 -12.65 7.73 -13.31
N VAL A 75 -12.85 8.59 -12.32
CA VAL A 75 -12.87 8.21 -10.89
C VAL A 75 -14.16 8.67 -10.22
N CYS A 76 -14.66 7.90 -9.26
CA CYS A 76 -15.85 8.20 -8.49
C CYS A 76 -15.43 8.86 -7.19
N THR A 77 -16.05 9.99 -6.89
CA THR A 77 -15.76 10.82 -5.71
C THR A 77 -17.05 11.10 -4.94
N SER A 78 -16.94 11.71 -3.76
CA SER A 78 -18.12 12.16 -3.00
C SER A 78 -18.96 13.19 -3.75
N GLN A 79 -18.43 13.81 -4.80
CA GLN A 79 -19.13 14.78 -5.65
C GLN A 79 -19.47 14.22 -7.06
N GLY A 80 -19.36 12.91 -7.26
CA GLY A 80 -19.66 12.24 -8.53
C GLY A 80 -18.43 11.85 -9.34
N THR A 81 -18.64 11.54 -10.63
CA THR A 81 -17.57 11.09 -11.52
C THR A 81 -16.68 12.26 -11.95
N MET A 82 -15.38 12.13 -11.75
CA MET A 82 -14.36 13.05 -12.22
C MET A 82 -13.55 12.43 -13.35
N ARG A 83 -13.06 13.27 -14.28
CA ARG A 83 -12.43 12.84 -15.54
C ARG A 83 -11.21 11.94 -15.34
N ASN A 84 -10.41 12.24 -14.32
CA ASN A 84 -9.33 11.39 -13.83
C ASN A 84 -8.87 11.75 -12.41
N LEU A 85 -7.93 10.97 -11.89
CA LEU A 85 -7.38 11.14 -10.55
C LEU A 85 -6.73 12.52 -10.34
N CYS A 86 -6.15 13.13 -11.37
CA CYS A 86 -5.60 14.49 -11.27
C CYS A 86 -6.72 15.51 -10.99
N TYR A 87 -7.83 15.42 -11.74
CA TYR A 87 -8.98 16.32 -11.51
C TYR A 87 -9.58 16.14 -10.12
N TRP A 88 -9.63 14.91 -9.59
CA TRP A 88 -10.00 14.68 -8.19
C TRP A 88 -9.03 15.34 -7.21
N LYS A 89 -7.72 15.14 -7.35
CA LYS A 89 -6.73 15.80 -6.47
C LYS A 89 -6.81 17.32 -6.54
N LYS A 90 -7.09 17.87 -7.73
CA LYS A 90 -7.31 19.31 -7.93
C LYS A 90 -8.57 19.80 -7.21
N ALA A 91 -9.66 19.05 -7.27
CA ALA A 91 -10.89 19.38 -6.52
C ALA A 91 -10.69 19.24 -5.01
N GLN A 92 -10.09 18.14 -4.55
CA GLN A 92 -9.77 17.92 -3.14
C GLN A 92 -8.85 19.00 -2.57
N CYS A 93 -7.93 19.51 -3.40
CA CYS A 93 -7.07 20.63 -3.03
C CYS A 93 -7.89 21.88 -2.71
N ARG A 94 -8.93 22.17 -3.49
CA ARG A 94 -9.81 23.33 -3.29
C ARG A 94 -10.84 23.11 -2.18
N ASP A 95 -11.28 21.86 -2.01
CA ASP A 95 -12.28 21.45 -1.05
C ASP A 95 -11.91 20.07 -0.51
N ASN A 96 -11.38 20.03 0.70
CA ASN A 96 -10.92 18.78 1.32
C ASN A 96 -12.07 17.79 1.64
N SER A 97 -13.33 18.21 1.52
CA SER A 97 -14.48 17.31 1.66
C SER A 97 -14.68 16.38 0.44
N VAL A 98 -13.97 16.62 -0.67
CA VAL A 98 -14.01 15.77 -1.86
C VAL A 98 -13.17 14.51 -1.65
N THR A 99 -13.82 13.41 -1.25
CA THR A 99 -13.15 12.13 -1.02
C THR A 99 -13.22 11.23 -2.25
N LEU A 100 -12.19 10.41 -2.45
CA LEU A 100 -12.20 9.38 -3.48
C LEU A 100 -13.02 8.18 -3.00
N VAL A 101 -14.08 7.84 -3.73
CA VAL A 101 -14.91 6.67 -3.43
C VAL A 101 -14.30 5.45 -4.12
N ARG A 102 -14.07 5.52 -5.45
CA ARG A 102 -13.52 4.42 -6.27
C ARG A 102 -12.76 4.96 -7.48
N ARG A 103 -11.79 4.21 -8.02
CA ARG A 103 -11.08 4.55 -9.27
C ARG A 103 -11.77 3.98 -10.52
N ILE A 104 -13.06 4.24 -10.64
CA ILE A 104 -13.95 3.99 -11.80
C ILE A 104 -15.08 5.03 -11.74
N ALA A 105 -15.89 5.23 -12.79
CA ALA A 105 -17.03 6.14 -12.70
C ALA A 105 -18.07 5.70 -11.64
N CYS A 106 -18.88 6.65 -11.16
CA CYS A 106 -19.93 6.34 -10.18
C CYS A 106 -21.07 5.50 -10.78
N GLU A 107 -21.38 5.71 -12.07
CA GLU A 107 -22.47 5.02 -12.78
C GLU A 107 -22.06 3.67 -13.38
N ASP A 108 -20.75 3.38 -13.45
CA ASP A 108 -20.22 2.07 -13.83
C ASP A 108 -20.34 1.06 -12.66
N SER A 109 -21.39 1.16 -11.84
CA SER A 109 -21.70 0.18 -10.80
C SER A 109 -22.26 -1.13 -11.35
N ASP A 110 -22.67 -1.17 -12.63
CA ASP A 110 -23.32 -2.35 -13.24
C ASP A 110 -22.39 -3.24 -14.07
N SER A 111 -21.07 -3.11 -13.92
CA SER A 111 -20.13 -4.07 -14.53
C SER A 111 -18.94 -4.34 -13.63
N LEU A 112 -19.09 -5.45 -12.89
CA LEU A 112 -18.05 -6.25 -12.27
C LEU A 112 -17.09 -5.48 -11.36
N MET A 113 -17.40 -5.43 -10.06
CA MET A 113 -16.34 -5.71 -9.09
C MET A 113 -15.72 -7.05 -9.54
N PRO A 114 -14.46 -7.05 -9.97
CA PRO A 114 -13.86 -8.26 -10.48
C PRO A 114 -13.83 -9.25 -9.31
N LYS A 115 -14.21 -10.50 -9.56
CA LYS A 115 -14.17 -11.58 -8.57
C LYS A 115 -12.71 -11.97 -8.27
N CYS A 116 -11.94 -10.99 -7.81
CA CYS A 116 -10.59 -11.21 -7.34
C CYS A 116 -10.65 -11.92 -5.97
N PRO A 117 -9.63 -12.70 -5.61
CA PRO A 117 -9.53 -13.27 -4.27
C PRO A 117 -9.72 -12.15 -3.23
N ALA A 118 -10.69 -12.26 -2.33
CA ALA A 118 -10.94 -11.26 -1.27
C ALA A 118 -10.15 -11.58 0.00
N GLU A 119 -9.95 -12.88 0.26
CA GLU A 119 -9.27 -13.40 1.44
C GLU A 119 -7.95 -14.03 1.02
N CYS A 120 -6.87 -13.64 1.69
CA CYS A 120 -5.55 -14.23 1.51
C CYS A 120 -5.01 -14.75 2.83
N THR A 121 -4.29 -15.87 2.77
CA THR A 121 -3.49 -16.32 3.89
C THR A 121 -2.39 -15.31 4.18
N GLN A 122 -1.95 -15.23 5.43
CA GLN A 122 -0.85 -14.33 5.84
C GLN A 122 0.52 -15.01 5.77
N GLU A 123 0.60 -16.17 5.13
CA GLU A 123 1.88 -16.84 4.88
C GLU A 123 2.77 -15.92 4.04
N TYR A 124 4.04 -15.79 4.41
CA TYR A 124 4.99 -14.95 3.69
C TYR A 124 5.88 -15.80 2.79
N VAL A 125 5.50 -15.91 1.52
CA VAL A 125 6.23 -16.60 0.45
C VAL A 125 6.25 -15.67 -0.77
N PRO A 126 7.24 -14.76 -0.83
CA PRO A 126 7.12 -13.58 -1.68
C PRO A 126 7.17 -13.90 -3.18
N VAL A 127 6.38 -13.16 -3.94
CA VAL A 127 6.34 -13.25 -5.41
C VAL A 127 6.79 -11.92 -6.00
N CYS A 128 7.83 -11.96 -6.82
CA CYS A 128 8.27 -10.79 -7.58
C CYS A 128 7.38 -10.63 -8.82
N ALA A 129 6.91 -9.41 -9.07
CA ALA A 129 6.09 -9.08 -10.24
C ALA A 129 6.88 -8.31 -11.31
N SER A 130 6.35 -8.27 -12.52
CA SER A 130 6.92 -7.58 -13.69
C SER A 130 7.02 -6.06 -13.55
N ASN A 131 6.41 -5.48 -12.53
CA ASN A 131 6.53 -4.07 -12.17
C ASN A 131 7.60 -3.82 -11.08
N GLY A 132 8.40 -4.83 -10.72
CA GLY A 132 9.44 -4.72 -9.69
C GLY A 132 8.91 -4.76 -8.25
N VAL A 133 7.61 -5.03 -8.05
CA VAL A 133 6.99 -5.11 -6.71
C VAL A 133 7.02 -6.54 -6.19
N LEU A 134 7.40 -6.70 -4.92
CA LEU A 134 7.27 -7.95 -4.17
C LEU A 134 5.90 -8.00 -3.48
N TYR A 135 5.17 -9.08 -3.73
CA TYR A 135 3.92 -9.39 -3.03
C TYR A 135 4.20 -10.43 -1.96
N GLY A 136 3.67 -10.23 -0.74
CA GLY A 136 3.98 -11.08 0.40
C GLY A 136 3.63 -12.56 0.21
N ASN A 137 2.68 -12.86 -0.69
CA ASN A 137 2.43 -14.21 -1.18
C ASN A 137 1.73 -14.24 -2.54
N GLU A 138 1.61 -15.44 -3.08
CA GLU A 138 0.91 -15.73 -4.35
C GLU A 138 -0.55 -15.27 -4.34
N CYS A 139 -1.26 -15.34 -3.20
CA CYS A 139 -2.64 -14.86 -3.14
C CYS A 139 -2.71 -13.33 -3.32
N LEU A 140 -1.85 -12.59 -2.61
CA LEU A 140 -1.74 -11.13 -2.73
C LEU A 140 -1.31 -10.73 -4.15
N PHE A 141 -0.38 -11.46 -4.76
CA PHE A 141 0.01 -11.25 -6.16
C PHE A 141 -1.18 -11.44 -7.11
N ARG A 142 -1.94 -12.52 -6.96
CA ARG A 142 -3.13 -12.80 -7.79
C ARG A 142 -4.23 -11.78 -7.61
N GLN A 143 -4.46 -11.34 -6.38
CA GLN A 143 -5.42 -10.28 -6.08
C GLN A 143 -5.02 -8.99 -6.79
N ALA A 144 -3.75 -8.58 -6.65
CA ALA A 144 -3.24 -7.38 -7.31
C ALA A 144 -3.27 -7.49 -8.84
N ARG A 145 -2.88 -8.64 -9.41
CA ARG A 145 -2.95 -8.89 -10.85
C ARG A 145 -4.38 -8.79 -11.35
N CYS A 146 -5.31 -9.48 -10.69
CA CYS A 146 -6.73 -9.47 -11.05
C CYS A 146 -7.30 -8.05 -11.03
N LEU A 147 -7.07 -7.29 -9.96
CA LEU A 147 -7.54 -5.90 -9.85
C LEU A 147 -6.90 -5.01 -10.93
N ARG A 148 -5.60 -5.14 -11.16
CA ARG A 148 -4.87 -4.35 -12.17
C ARG A 148 -5.33 -4.63 -13.60
N GLU A 149 -5.53 -5.90 -13.93
CA GLU A 149 -5.93 -6.35 -15.26
C GLU A 149 -7.36 -5.91 -15.58
N THR A 150 -8.27 -6.08 -14.62
CA THR A 150 -9.69 -5.77 -14.80
C THR A 150 -10.02 -4.28 -14.71
N GLN A 151 -9.26 -3.52 -13.91
CA GLN A 151 -9.48 -2.08 -13.74
C GLN A 151 -8.67 -1.22 -14.72
N PHE A 152 -7.47 -1.68 -15.11
CA PHE A 152 -6.52 -0.85 -15.89
C PHE A 152 -5.98 -1.54 -17.15
N GLY A 153 -6.36 -2.79 -17.45
CA GLY A 153 -5.80 -3.53 -18.59
C GLY A 153 -4.30 -3.83 -18.46
N ILE A 154 -3.75 -3.76 -17.23
CA ILE A 154 -2.33 -3.98 -16.97
C ILE A 154 -2.13 -5.41 -16.45
N THR A 155 -1.43 -6.23 -17.23
CA THR A 155 -1.09 -7.60 -16.85
C THR A 155 0.21 -7.65 -16.04
N LEU A 156 0.12 -8.03 -14.77
CA LEU A 156 1.30 -8.36 -13.95
C LEU A 156 1.71 -9.81 -14.20
N THR A 157 2.99 -10.04 -14.48
CA THR A 157 3.56 -11.40 -14.59
C THR A 157 4.53 -11.66 -13.45
N ALA A 158 4.56 -12.89 -12.96
CA ALA A 158 5.57 -13.29 -11.96
C ALA A 158 6.95 -13.29 -12.63
N ARG A 159 7.96 -12.86 -11.87
CA ARG A 159 9.37 -12.82 -12.25
C ARG A 159 10.19 -13.54 -11.18
N ASP A 160 11.39 -13.93 -11.56
CA ASP A 160 12.38 -14.39 -10.57
C ASP A 160 12.62 -13.32 -9.53
N LEU A 161 12.86 -13.72 -8.28
CA LEU A 161 13.14 -12.78 -7.19
C LEU A 161 14.34 -11.87 -7.51
N SER A 162 15.29 -12.35 -8.32
CA SER A 162 16.43 -11.58 -8.82
C SER A 162 16.04 -10.39 -9.69
N TYR A 163 14.91 -10.43 -10.38
CA TYR A 163 14.40 -9.30 -11.15
C TYR A 163 14.06 -8.12 -10.24
N CYS A 164 13.36 -8.37 -9.13
CA CYS A 164 13.06 -7.34 -8.15
C CYS A 164 14.33 -6.84 -7.44
N GLN A 165 15.33 -7.71 -7.24
CA GLN A 165 16.64 -7.30 -6.67
C GLN A 165 17.39 -6.34 -7.59
N GLN A 166 17.37 -6.55 -8.91
CA GLN A 166 18.06 -5.69 -9.88
C GLN A 166 17.40 -4.30 -10.00
N GLN A 167 16.09 -4.20 -9.77
CA GLN A 167 15.37 -2.92 -9.77
C GLN A 167 15.64 -2.06 -8.52
N LEU A 168 16.36 -2.59 -7.52
CA LEU A 168 16.84 -1.84 -6.34
C LEU A 168 18.24 -1.21 -6.56
N GLY A 169 18.90 -1.50 -7.69
CA GLY A 169 20.34 -1.32 -7.88
C GLY A 169 20.84 -0.01 -8.49
N ASP A 170 20.00 1.02 -8.67
CA ASP A 170 20.43 2.33 -9.20
C ASP A 170 20.41 3.45 -8.13
N SER A 171 20.64 3.10 -6.87
CA SER A 171 20.93 4.08 -5.82
C SER A 171 22.01 3.51 -4.90
N GLU A 172 23.21 4.07 -4.99
CA GLU A 172 24.38 3.66 -4.22
C GLU A 172 24.09 3.62 -2.71
N GLY A 173 24.36 2.45 -2.09
CA GLY A 173 24.61 2.35 -0.65
C GLY A 173 23.60 1.53 0.15
N GLY A 174 23.91 0.25 0.37
CA GLY A 174 23.30 -0.56 1.43
C GLY A 174 22.34 -1.65 0.96
N GLY A 175 22.82 -2.61 0.17
CA GLY A 175 22.04 -3.81 -0.16
C GLY A 175 21.79 -4.65 1.09
N ILE A 176 20.52 -4.79 1.48
CA ILE A 176 20.08 -5.77 2.48
C ILE A 176 20.09 -7.14 1.80
N ASP A 177 20.93 -8.05 2.28
CA ASP A 177 21.04 -9.40 1.73
C ASP A 177 19.85 -10.26 2.20
N ILE A 178 18.79 -10.32 1.40
CA ILE A 178 17.59 -11.11 1.69
C ILE A 178 17.90 -12.63 1.63
N ALA A 179 19.05 -13.06 1.08
CA ALA A 179 19.50 -14.45 1.20
C ALA A 179 19.85 -14.81 2.66
N ALA A 180 20.26 -13.83 3.48
CA ALA A 180 20.49 -14.02 4.92
C ALA A 180 19.17 -14.17 5.71
N LEU A 181 18.08 -13.54 5.25
CA LEU A 181 16.75 -13.66 5.87
C LEU A 181 16.09 -15.02 5.59
N MET A 182 16.31 -15.61 4.42
CA MET A 182 15.80 -16.95 4.09
C MET A 182 16.60 -18.08 4.74
N ALA A 183 17.79 -17.81 5.28
CA ALA A 183 18.59 -18.81 6.01
C ALA A 183 18.18 -18.95 7.50
N ALA A 184 17.42 -17.99 8.04
CA ALA A 184 17.01 -17.99 9.45
C ALA A 184 15.74 -18.81 9.77
N SER A 185 15.14 -19.47 8.77
CA SER A 185 13.96 -20.34 8.91
C SER A 185 14.27 -21.83 8.80
N VAL A 186 15.55 -22.21 8.74
CA VAL A 186 16.01 -23.60 8.90
C VAL A 186 17.19 -23.64 9.88
N SER A 187 16.91 -23.49 11.17
CA SER A 187 17.70 -24.01 12.30
C SER A 187 16.85 -24.01 13.56
#